data_AF-A0A1F6JSA6-F1
#
_entry.id   AF-A0A1F6JSA6-F1
#
_cell.length_a   1.000
_cell.length_b   1.000
_cell.length_c   1.000
_cell.angle_alpha   90.00
_cell.angle_beta   90.00
_cell.angle_gamma   90.00
#
_symmetry.space_group_name_H-M   'P 1'
#
loop_
_entity.id
_entity.type
_entity.pdbx_description
1 polymer ?
#
loop_
_entity_poly.entity_id
_entity_poly.type
_entity_poly.pdbx_seq_one_letter_code
_entity_poly.pdbx_strand_id
1 'polypeptide(L)' 'MNQTITVSQETIEEILTRLDRLTREIKAIRTKLFEEEPPYGSDEWWEWSDKKSIEDYKKGRYTVIRSKKELNEFFSSLGK' A
#
# COMPACT_ATOMS: atom_id res chain seq x y z
N MET A 1 -15.48 -23.89 34.06
CA MET A 1 -15.31 -22.94 35.17
C MET A 1 -15.29 -21.55 34.57
N ASN A 2 -16.31 -20.72 34.81
CA ASN A 2 -16.31 -19.34 34.32
C ASN A 2 -15.72 -18.46 35.42
N GLN A 3 -14.53 -17.91 35.18
CA GLN A 3 -13.94 -16.91 36.07
C GLN A 3 -14.48 -15.54 35.65
N THR A 4 -15.39 -14.99 36.45
CA THR A 4 -15.85 -13.61 36.29
C THR A 4 -14.83 -12.69 36.95
N ILE A 5 -14.08 -11.96 36.14
CA ILE A 5 -13.12 -10.95 36.61
C ILE A 5 -13.83 -9.60 36.59
N THR A 6 -14.02 -9.00 37.75
CA THR A 6 -14.56 -7.64 37.86
C THR A 6 -13.44 -6.66 37.60
N VAL A 7 -13.55 -5.92 36.51
CA VAL A 7 -12.58 -4.88 36.11
C VAL A 7 -13.22 -3.52 36.30
N SER A 8 -12.44 -2.50 36.67
CA SER A 8 -12.95 -1.14 36.75
C SER A 8 -13.34 -0.63 35.35
N GLN A 9 -14.35 0.24 35.30
CA GLN A 9 -14.80 0.83 34.04
C GLN A 9 -13.67 1.58 33.32
N GLU A 10 -12.82 2.27 34.08
CA GLU A 10 -11.66 3.00 33.56
C GLU A 10 -10.67 2.07 32.84
N THR A 11 -10.39 0.89 33.40
CA THR A 11 -9.53 -0.11 32.75
C THR A 11 -10.17 -0.65 31.46
N ILE A 12 -11.49 -0.81 31.42
CA ILE A 12 -12.20 -1.24 30.20
C ILE A 12 -12.07 -0.16 29.12
N GLU A 13 -12.29 1.11 29.45
CA GLU A 13 -12.17 2.23 28.50
C GLU A 13 -10.74 2.37 27.96
N GLU A 14 -9.73 2.17 28.81
CA GLU A 14 -8.34 2.19 28.39
C GLU A 14 -8.01 1.03 27.44
N ILE A 15 -8.50 -0.18 27.73
CA ILE A 15 -8.35 -1.34 26.85
C ILE A 15 -8.99 -1.08 25.49
N LEU A 16 -10.22 -0.58 25.47
CA LEU A 16 -10.93 -0.28 24.23
C LEU A 16 -10.20 0.79 23.40
N THR A 17 -9.69 1.84 24.05
CA THR A 17 -8.91 2.88 23.38
C THR A 17 -7.63 2.33 22.76
N ARG A 18 -6.93 1.44 23.46
CA ARG A 18 -5.72 0.78 22.94
C ARG A 18 -6.05 -0.14 21.77
N LEU A 19 -7.14 -0.89 21.82
CA LEU A 19 -7.60 -1.75 20.72
C LEU A 19 -7.99 -0.95 19.48
N ASP A 20 -8.65 0.19 19.65
CA ASP A 20 -9.00 1.09 18.56
C ASP A 20 -7.75 1.66 17.88
N ARG A 21 -6.75 2.06 18.68
CA ARG A 21 -5.47 2.53 18.16
C ARG A 21 -4.75 1.46 17.35
N LEU A 22 -4.65 0.25 17.89
CA LEU A 22 -4.04 -0.90 17.19
C LEU A 22 -4.78 -1.21 15.88
N THR A 23 -6.11 -1.15 15.88
CA THR A 23 -6.92 -1.38 14.67
C THR A 23 -6.62 -0.34 13.59
N ARG A 24 -6.49 0.93 13.97
CA ARG A 24 -6.12 2.02 13.03
C ARG A 24 -4.71 1.83 12.48
N GLU A 25 -3.75 1.48 13.32
CA GLU A 25 -2.37 1.22 12.91
C GLU A 25 -2.28 0.03 11.95
N ILE A 26 -2.97 -1.08 12.24
CA ILE A 26 -3.05 -2.26 11.36
C ILE A 26 -3.69 -1.90 10.02
N LYS A 27 -4.76 -1.09 10.01
CA LYS A 27 -5.39 -0.64 8.76
C LYS A 27 -4.42 0.19 7.92
N ALA A 28 -3.70 1.11 8.53
CA ALA A 28 -2.70 1.92 7.83
C ALA A 28 -1.54 1.08 7.28
N ILE A 29 -1.08 0.09 8.04
CA ILE A 29 -0.05 -0.86 7.60
C ILE A 29 -0.57 -1.68 6.41
N ARG A 30 -1.80 -2.20 6.49
CA ARG A 30 -2.41 -2.97 5.40
C ARG A 30 -2.56 -2.13 4.14
N THR A 31 -3.04 -0.89 4.25
CA THR A 31 -3.14 0.01 3.09
C THR A 31 -1.76 0.30 2.47
N LYS A 32 -0.71 0.43 3.28
CA LYS A 32 0.65 0.64 2.75
C LYS A 32 1.27 -0.61 2.12
N LEU A 33 0.99 -1.80 2.66
CA LEU A 33 1.59 -3.05 2.22
C LEU A 33 0.80 -3.76 1.11
N PHE A 34 -0.51 -3.52 1.06
CA PHE A 34 -1.47 -4.19 0.17
C PHE A 34 -2.35 -3.16 -0.54
N GLU A 35 -1.76 -2.06 -1.04
CA GLU A 35 -2.43 -1.26 -2.08
C GLU A 35 -2.69 -2.20 -3.26
N GLU A 36 -3.89 -2.78 -3.32
CA GLU A 36 -4.30 -3.67 -4.40
C GLU A 36 -4.41 -2.84 -5.69
N GLU A 37 -3.79 -3.33 -6.75
CA GLU A 37 -3.90 -2.73 -8.07
C GLU A 37 -5.37 -2.85 -8.54
N PRO A 38 -6.05 -1.74 -8.85
CA PRO A 38 -7.42 -1.78 -9.38
C PRO A 38 -7.47 -2.48 -10.76
N PRO A 39 -8.65 -2.84 -11.27
CA PRO A 39 -8.77 -3.45 -12.60
C PRO A 39 -8.17 -2.56 -13.70
N TYR A 40 -7.22 -3.10 -14.47
CA TYR A 40 -6.53 -2.37 -15.54
C TYR A 40 -7.52 -1.65 -16.47
N GLY A 41 -7.27 -0.36 -16.69
CA GLY A 41 -8.07 0.48 -17.59
C GLY A 41 -9.33 1.09 -16.98
N SER A 42 -9.65 0.86 -15.70
CA SER A 42 -10.65 1.64 -14.98
C SER A 42 -10.13 3.05 -14.63
N ASP A 43 -11.03 3.98 -14.38
CA ASP A 43 -10.67 5.33 -13.91
C ASP A 43 -9.84 5.26 -12.61
N GLU A 44 -10.22 4.36 -11.71
CA GLU A 44 -9.50 4.10 -10.45
C GLU A 44 -8.09 3.55 -10.68
N TRP A 45 -7.89 2.73 -11.72
CA TRP A 45 -6.57 2.22 -12.08
C TRP A 45 -5.67 3.33 -12.62
N TRP A 46 -6.19 4.24 -13.44
CA TRP A 46 -5.42 5.39 -13.92
C TRP A 46 -4.96 6.29 -12.77
N GLU A 47 -5.85 6.60 -11.83
CA GLU A 47 -5.50 7.38 -10.64
C GLU A 47 -4.44 6.68 -9.77
N TRP A 48 -4.58 5.37 -9.56
CA TRP A 48 -3.60 4.56 -8.85
C TRP A 48 -2.24 4.53 -9.57
N SER A 49 -2.25 4.35 -10.90
CA SER A 49 -1.07 4.24 -11.75
C SER A 49 -0.27 5.55 -11.76
N ASP A 50 -0.93 6.70 -11.84
CA ASP A 50 -0.28 8.01 -11.76
C ASP A 50 0.41 8.21 -10.40
N LYS A 51 -0.29 7.88 -9.31
CA LYS A 51 0.26 7.97 -7.95
C LYS A 51 1.49 7.06 -7.79
N LYS A 52 1.43 5.82 -8.28
CA LYS A 52 2.55 4.88 -8.27
C LYS A 52 3.72 5.35 -9.14
N SER A 53 3.46 5.85 -10.33
CA SER A 53 4.48 6.39 -11.23
C SER A 53 5.27 7.54 -10.59
N ILE A 54 4.59 8.43 -9.86
CA ILE A 54 5.24 9.51 -9.10
C ILE A 54 6.10 8.95 -7.96
N GLU A 55 5.61 7.93 -7.24
CA GLU A 55 6.34 7.27 -6.17
C GLU A 55 7.64 6.61 -6.70
N ASP A 56 7.54 5.91 -7.82
CA ASP A 56 8.66 5.24 -8.48
C ASP A 56 9.70 6.24 -8.99
N TYR A 57 9.27 7.35 -9.59
CA TYR A 57 10.16 8.44 -9.97
C TYR A 57 10.96 8.98 -8.77
N LYS A 58 10.27 9.28 -7.66
CA LYS A 58 10.90 9.78 -6.43
C LYS A 58 11.89 8.78 -5.81
N LYS A 59 11.63 7.48 -5.97
CA LYS A 59 12.50 6.40 -5.49
C LYS A 59 13.63 6.03 -6.45
N GLY A 60 13.72 6.68 -7.61
CA GLY A 60 14.73 6.36 -8.63
C GLY A 60 14.47 5.05 -9.38
N ARG A 61 13.26 4.50 -9.29
CA ARG A 61 12.85 3.25 -9.96
C ARG A 61 12.32 3.56 -11.36
N TYR A 62 13.17 4.12 -12.21
CA TYR A 62 12.82 4.43 -13.59
C TYR A 62 13.98 4.13 -14.53
N THR A 63 13.66 3.92 -15.80
CA THR A 63 14.65 3.75 -16.87
C THR A 63 14.57 4.96 -17.80
N VAL A 64 15.71 5.58 -18.07
CA VAL A 64 15.80 6.68 -19.05
C VAL A 64 16.17 6.09 -20.39
N ILE A 65 15.34 6.35 -21.39
CA ILE A 65 15.59 5.97 -22.78
C ILE A 65 15.82 7.26 -23.55
N ARG A 66 17.01 7.43 -24.11
CA ARG A 66 17.45 8.67 -24.78
C ARG A 66 17.43 8.59 -26.30
N SER A 67 17.31 7.40 -26.85
CA SER A 67 17.35 7.20 -28.29
C SER A 67 16.41 6.10 -28.76
N LYS A 68 16.05 6.17 -30.05
CA LYS A 68 15.29 5.10 -30.72
C LYS A 68 16.01 3.74 -30.66
N LYS A 69 17.35 3.75 -30.69
CA LYS A 69 18.15 2.52 -30.57
C LYS A 69 18.00 1.91 -29.19
N GLU A 70 18.16 2.71 -28.14
CA GLU A 70 17.96 2.26 -26.74
C GLU A 70 16.53 1.76 -26.51
N LEU A 71 15.53 2.40 -27.11
CA LEU A 71 14.14 1.95 -27.02
C LEU A 71 13.95 0.55 -27.61
N ASN A 72 14.53 0.30 -28.79
CA ASN A 72 14.45 -1.00 -29.45
C ASN A 72 15.18 -2.08 -28.66
N GLU A 73 16.33 -1.76 -28.06
CA GLU A 73 17.08 -2.68 -27.19
C GLU A 73 16.28 -3.03 -25.93
N PHE A 74 15.61 -2.04 -25.32
CA PHE A 74 14.72 -2.23 -24.18
C PHE A 74 13.53 -3.14 -24.53
N PHE A 75 12.84 -2.90 -25.63
CA PHE A 75 11.74 -3.80 -26.04
C PHE A 75 12.22 -5.22 -26.35
N SER A 76 13.42 -5.35 -26.90
CA SER A 76 14.02 -6.67 -27.19
C SER A 76 14.39 -7.44 -25.91
N SER A 77 14.66 -6.75 -24.79
CA SER A 77 14.96 -7.40 -23.51
C SER A 77 13.70 -7.89 -22.77
N LEU A 78 12.53 -7.30 -23.06
CA LEU A 78 11.25 -7.68 -22.46
C LEU A 78 10.61 -8.94 -23.07
N GLY A 79 11.05 -9.36 -24.27
CA GLY A 79 10.51 -10.51 -25.01
C GLY A 79 11.24 -11.84 -24.78
N LYS A 80 12.12 -11.93 -23.78
CA LYS A 80 12.80 -13.16 -23.34
C LYS A 80 12.20 -13.68 -22.04
#